data_AF-A0A7C4TVJ7-F1
#
_entry.id   AF-A0A7C4TVJ7-F1
#
_cell.length_a   1.000
_cell.length_b   1.000
_cell.length_c   1.000
_cell.angle_alpha   90.00
_cell.angle_beta   90.00
_cell.angle_gamma   90.00
#
_symmetry.space_group_name_H-M   'P 1'
#
loop_
_entity.id
_entity.type
_entity.pdbx_description
1 polymer ?
#
loop_
_entity_poly.entity_id
_entity_poly.type
_entity_poly.pdbx_seq_one_letter_code
_entity_poly.pdbx_strand_id
1 'polypeptide(L)'
;LMIDFNHDKTMEVEQPMGACLLIRRKALDAVGAFDENYFMFFDEVDLCFRIKKNGWKIMFFPDSVVMHYGGTAVKKWSPLKLSKVWTSSRNYFFKKHFGNKAVFALYLFDFLKIAIIILIFMILIYLIQKILLLGNSQKYSLKLTHLYF
;
A
#
# COMPACT_ATOMS: atom_id res chain seq x y z
N LEU A 1 -8.76 -1.63 -3.70
CA LEU A 1 -9.17 -1.37 -5.10
C LEU A 1 -9.55 0.10 -5.20
N MET A 2 -9.28 0.76 -6.33
CA MET A 2 -9.84 2.09 -6.59
C MET A 2 -11.37 1.96 -6.64
N ILE A 3 -12.04 2.44 -5.61
CA ILE A 3 -13.50 2.30 -5.44
C ILE A 3 -14.25 3.10 -6.53
N ASP A 4 -13.60 4.09 -7.13
CA ASP A 4 -14.19 5.01 -8.12
C ASP A 4 -13.73 4.77 -9.56
N PHE A 5 -13.10 3.62 -9.86
CA PHE A 5 -12.67 3.32 -11.22
C PHE A 5 -13.85 2.82 -12.07
N ASN A 6 -14.14 3.48 -13.20
CA ASN A 6 -15.17 3.03 -14.12
C ASN A 6 -14.63 1.88 -14.97
N HIS A 7 -15.13 0.66 -14.71
CA HIS A 7 -14.68 -0.57 -15.36
C HIS A 7 -15.39 -0.85 -16.69
N ASP A 8 -16.26 0.05 -17.16
CA ASP A 8 -17.06 -0.14 -18.39
C ASP A 8 -16.55 0.70 -19.56
N LYS A 9 -15.45 1.44 -19.37
CA LYS A 9 -14.92 2.36 -20.38
C LYS A 9 -13.46 2.09 -20.67
N THR A 10 -13.13 2.08 -21.96
CA THR A 10 -11.74 2.15 -22.40
C THR A 10 -11.16 3.50 -21.98
N MET A 11 -10.05 3.48 -21.24
CA MET A 11 -9.42 4.71 -20.77
C MET A 11 -7.92 4.54 -20.58
N GLU A 12 -7.20 5.66 -20.65
CA GLU A 12 -5.79 5.70 -20.30
C GLU A 12 -5.62 5.53 -18.79
N VAL A 13 -4.64 4.72 -18.39
CA VAL A 13 -4.29 4.46 -16.99
C VAL A 13 -2.78 4.64 -16.78
N GLU A 14 -2.36 4.79 -15.52
CA GLU A 14 -0.94 4.81 -15.19
C GLU A 14 -0.33 3.41 -15.25
N GLN A 15 -1.01 2.44 -14.61
CA GLN A 15 -0.61 1.04 -14.65
C GLN A 15 -1.81 0.13 -14.28
N PRO A 16 -2.14 -0.88 -15.11
CA PRO A 16 -3.10 -1.92 -14.74
C PRO A 16 -2.42 -3.01 -13.89
N MET A 17 -3.19 -3.98 -13.41
CA MET A 17 -2.60 -5.17 -12.78
C MET A 17 -1.78 -5.97 -13.80
N GLY A 18 -0.60 -6.46 -13.40
CA GLY A 18 0.27 -7.29 -14.24
C GLY A 18 -0.29 -8.68 -14.60
N ALA A 19 -1.52 -9.01 -14.17
CA ALA A 19 -2.15 -10.31 -14.42
C ALA A 19 -2.41 -10.58 -15.91
N CYS A 20 -2.66 -9.53 -16.70
CA CYS A 20 -2.83 -9.63 -18.14
C CYS A 20 -2.40 -8.31 -18.80
N LEU A 21 -1.30 -8.36 -19.56
CA LEU A 21 -0.79 -7.24 -20.33
C LEU A 21 -0.60 -7.67 -21.78
N LEU A 22 -1.16 -6.90 -22.72
CA LEU A 22 -0.84 -7.02 -24.13
C LEU A 22 -0.01 -5.81 -24.54
N ILE A 23 1.26 -6.06 -24.89
CA ILE A 23 2.22 -4.98 -25.18
C ILE A 23 2.68 -5.08 -26.62
N ARG A 24 2.66 -3.95 -27.34
CA ARG A 24 3.20 -3.89 -28.70
C ARG A 24 4.69 -4.19 -28.67
N ARG A 25 5.16 -5.07 -29.56
CA ARG A 25 6.60 -5.39 -29.67
C ARG A 25 7.48 -4.15 -29.80
N LYS A 26 7.10 -3.19 -30.66
CA LYS A 26 7.82 -1.92 -30.82
C LYS A 26 7.96 -1.10 -29.51
N ALA A 27 6.98 -1.19 -28.61
CA ALA A 27 7.06 -0.51 -27.32
C ALA A 27 8.04 -1.23 -26.38
N LEU A 28 8.05 -2.58 -26.38
CA LEU A 28 9.04 -3.36 -25.65
C LEU A 28 10.46 -3.15 -26.18
N ASP A 29 10.65 -3.17 -27.49
CA ASP A 29 11.96 -2.96 -28.11
C ASP A 29 12.55 -1.59 -27.75
N ALA A 30 11.70 -0.57 -27.58
CA ALA A 30 12.11 0.78 -27.22
C ALA A 30 12.56 0.93 -25.76
N VAL A 31 12.03 0.12 -24.85
CA VAL A 31 12.23 0.32 -23.40
C VAL A 31 12.91 -0.84 -22.69
N GLY A 32 12.99 -2.01 -23.34
CA GLY A 32 13.39 -3.28 -22.75
C GLY A 32 12.21 -4.04 -22.12
N ALA A 33 12.39 -5.35 -21.93
CA ALA A 33 11.41 -6.22 -21.29
C ALA A 33 11.30 -5.97 -19.77
N PHE A 34 10.75 -6.93 -19.01
CA PHE A 34 10.74 -6.89 -17.54
C PHE A 34 12.17 -6.85 -16.99
N ASP A 35 12.35 -6.15 -15.88
CA ASP A 35 13.64 -6.06 -15.20
C ASP A 35 13.78 -7.23 -14.22
N GLU A 36 14.76 -8.10 -14.49
CA GLU A 36 14.99 -9.33 -13.72
C GLU A 36 15.47 -9.08 -12.28
N ASN A 37 15.80 -7.84 -11.92
CA ASN A 37 16.12 -7.48 -10.53
C ASN A 37 14.88 -7.49 -9.61
N TYR A 38 13.67 -7.47 -10.17
CA TYR A 38 12.44 -7.66 -9.42
C TYR A 38 12.14 -9.15 -9.27
N PHE A 39 12.19 -9.66 -8.05
CA PHE A 39 11.70 -11.02 -7.76
C PHE A 39 10.17 -11.11 -7.84
N MET A 40 9.47 -10.13 -7.26
CA MET A 40 8.00 -10.05 -7.24
C MET A 40 7.56 -8.64 -6.87
N PHE A 41 6.45 -8.19 -7.47
CA PHE A 41 5.87 -6.85 -7.34
C PHE A 41 6.74 -5.77 -7.97
N PHE A 42 6.08 -4.73 -8.49
CA PHE A 42 6.71 -3.55 -9.11
C PHE A 42 7.44 -3.80 -10.43
N ASP A 43 7.55 -5.04 -10.89
CA ASP A 43 8.08 -5.38 -12.20
C ASP A 43 7.17 -4.86 -13.32
N GLU A 44 5.86 -5.01 -13.15
CA GLU A 44 4.84 -4.45 -14.04
C GLU A 44 4.76 -2.92 -13.91
N VAL A 45 4.88 -2.40 -12.68
CA VAL A 45 4.91 -0.96 -12.41
C VAL A 45 6.08 -0.30 -13.14
N ASP A 46 7.28 -0.90 -13.03
CA ASP A 46 8.50 -0.44 -13.70
C ASP A 46 8.37 -0.44 -15.22
N LEU A 47 7.86 -1.54 -15.78
CA LEU A 47 7.66 -1.66 -17.22
C LEU A 47 6.65 -0.61 -17.72
N CYS A 48 5.51 -0.46 -17.05
CA CYS A 48 4.49 0.53 -17.39
C CYS A 48 5.05 1.96 -17.31
N PHE A 49 5.81 2.26 -16.25
CA PHE A 49 6.44 3.56 -16.07
C PHE A 49 7.43 3.87 -17.21
N ARG A 50 8.28 2.90 -17.60
CA ARG A 50 9.22 3.07 -18.72
C ARG A 50 8.52 3.23 -20.06
N ILE A 51 7.44 2.48 -20.31
CA ILE A 51 6.60 2.59 -21.51
C ILE A 51 6.01 4.00 -21.60
N LYS A 52 5.37 4.50 -20.53
CA LYS A 52 4.80 5.86 -20.50
C LYS A 52 5.85 6.95 -20.66
N LYS A 53 7.01 6.81 -20.01
CA LYS A 53 8.12 7.76 -20.13
C LYS A 53 8.67 7.86 -21.56
N ASN A 54 8.48 6.82 -22.37
CA ASN A 54 8.82 6.81 -23.80
C ASN A 54 7.65 7.25 -24.70
N GLY A 55 6.62 7.90 -24.15
CA GLY A 55 5.53 8.52 -24.91
C GLY A 55 4.42 7.55 -25.34
N TRP A 56 4.48 6.29 -24.92
CA TRP A 56 3.41 5.33 -25.19
C TRP A 56 2.28 5.48 -24.16
N LYS A 57 1.05 5.21 -24.60
CA LYS A 57 -0.12 5.18 -23.73
C LYS A 57 -0.34 3.77 -23.19
N ILE A 58 -0.88 3.70 -21.98
CA ILE A 58 -1.33 2.46 -21.36
C ILE A 58 -2.83 2.54 -21.23
N MET A 59 -3.53 1.60 -21.87
CA MET A 59 -4.98 1.62 -21.98
C MET A 59 -5.58 0.46 -21.18
N PHE A 60 -6.55 0.76 -20.33
CA PHE A 60 -7.49 -0.23 -19.80
C PHE A 60 -8.55 -0.51 -20.86
N PHE A 61 -8.88 -1.78 -21.08
CA PHE A 61 -9.86 -2.23 -22.07
C PHE A 61 -10.88 -3.17 -21.42
N PRO A 62 -12.14 -2.72 -21.21
CA PRO A 62 -13.11 -3.42 -20.38
C PRO A 62 -13.66 -4.71 -21.03
N ASP A 63 -13.68 -4.78 -22.37
CA ASP A 63 -14.27 -5.92 -23.09
C ASP A 63 -13.36 -7.16 -23.08
N SER A 64 -12.10 -7.02 -22.66
CA SER A 64 -11.14 -8.13 -22.52
C SER A 64 -11.08 -8.60 -21.07
N VAL A 65 -11.80 -9.67 -20.75
CA VAL A 65 -11.90 -10.20 -19.38
C VAL A 65 -11.01 -11.42 -19.19
N VAL A 66 -10.15 -11.37 -18.17
CA VAL A 66 -9.31 -12.50 -17.74
C VAL A 66 -9.55 -12.75 -16.25
N MET A 67 -9.81 -14.01 -15.89
CA MET A 67 -9.95 -14.40 -14.49
C MET A 67 -8.57 -14.66 -13.87
N HIS A 68 -8.24 -13.91 -12.83
CA HIS A 68 -6.99 -14.06 -12.09
C HIS A 68 -7.24 -14.57 -10.67
N TYR A 69 -6.74 -15.77 -10.36
CA TYR A 69 -6.76 -16.34 -9.01
C TYR A 69 -5.66 -15.74 -8.13
N GLY A 70 -5.89 -14.49 -7.70
CA GLY A 70 -4.91 -13.68 -6.97
C GLY A 70 -4.45 -14.27 -5.63
N GLY A 71 -3.25 -13.87 -5.19
CA GLY A 71 -2.72 -14.19 -3.86
C GLY A 71 -2.19 -15.61 -3.67
N THR A 72 -2.36 -16.49 -4.65
CA THR A 72 -1.94 -17.90 -4.56
C THR A 72 -0.45 -18.07 -4.26
N ALA A 73 0.41 -17.29 -4.93
CA ALA A 73 1.87 -17.36 -4.77
C ALA A 73 2.37 -16.95 -3.37
N VAL A 74 1.64 -16.04 -2.71
CA VAL A 74 2.05 -15.48 -1.41
C VAL A 74 1.25 -16.03 -0.24
N LYS A 75 0.28 -16.93 -0.48
CA LYS A 75 -0.63 -17.45 0.55
C LYS A 75 0.07 -18.09 1.75
N LYS A 76 1.24 -18.69 1.54
CA LYS A 76 2.05 -19.34 2.60
C LYS A 76 3.13 -18.43 3.18
N TRP A 77 3.23 -17.17 2.75
CA TRP A 77 4.27 -16.27 3.23
C TRP A 77 3.87 -15.66 4.57
N SER A 78 4.83 -15.54 5.48
CA SER A 78 4.61 -14.77 6.70
C SER A 78 4.41 -13.28 6.37
N PRO A 79 3.70 -12.51 7.21
CA PRO A 79 3.55 -11.06 7.02
C PRO A 79 4.89 -10.34 6.86
N LEU A 80 5.92 -10.78 7.60
CA LEU A 80 7.28 -10.23 7.52
C LEU A 80 7.92 -10.50 6.16
N LYS A 81 7.77 -11.71 5.61
CA LYS A 81 8.32 -12.05 4.29
C LYS A 81 7.63 -11.23 3.20
N LEU A 82 6.30 -11.15 3.22
CA LEU A 82 5.53 -10.35 2.27
C LEU A 82 5.94 -8.88 2.33
N SER A 83 5.99 -8.31 3.54
CA SER A 83 6.42 -6.92 3.76
C SER A 83 7.84 -6.68 3.26
N LYS A 84 8.78 -7.59 3.54
CA LYS A 84 10.18 -7.48 3.08
C LYS A 84 10.27 -7.46 1.55
N VAL A 85 9.64 -8.42 0.86
CA VAL A 85 9.68 -8.51 -0.61
C VAL A 85 9.03 -7.28 -1.25
N TRP A 86 7.85 -6.88 -0.76
CA TRP A 86 7.16 -5.70 -1.26
C TRP A 86 7.99 -4.42 -1.06
N THR A 87 8.57 -4.25 0.13
CA THR A 87 9.40 -3.08 0.47
C THR A 87 10.69 -3.04 -0.34
N SER A 88 11.35 -4.19 -0.57
CA SER A 88 12.55 -4.23 -1.42
C SER A 88 12.25 -3.82 -2.85
N SER A 89 11.16 -4.34 -3.43
CA SER A 89 10.75 -4.01 -4.79
C SER A 89 10.32 -2.54 -4.93
N ARG A 90 9.53 -2.01 -3.97
CA ARG A 90 9.19 -0.58 -3.91
C ARG A 90 10.44 0.28 -3.85
N ASN A 91 11.35 0.00 -2.91
CA ASN A 91 12.52 0.84 -2.70
C ASN A 91 13.48 0.77 -3.91
N TYR A 92 13.58 -0.38 -4.57
CA TYR A 92 14.34 -0.52 -5.81
C TYR A 92 13.73 0.33 -6.94
N PHE A 93 12.41 0.26 -7.17
CA PHE A 93 11.70 1.12 -8.14
C PHE A 93 11.96 2.60 -7.87
N PHE A 94 11.77 3.05 -6.63
CA PHE A 94 11.95 4.47 -6.30
C PHE A 94 13.41 4.91 -6.43
N LYS A 95 14.37 4.07 -6.05
CA LYS A 95 15.79 4.33 -6.25
C LYS A 95 16.12 4.46 -7.74
N LYS A 96 15.64 3.53 -8.56
CA LYS A 96 15.89 3.45 -10.00
C LYS A 96 15.40 4.70 -10.74
N HIS A 97 14.20 5.19 -10.41
CA HIS A 97 13.57 6.28 -11.16
C HIS A 97 13.71 7.67 -10.53
N PHE A 98 13.94 7.75 -9.21
CA PHE A 98 13.95 9.02 -8.46
C PHE A 98 15.16 9.18 -7.53
N GLY A 99 16.06 8.19 -7.47
CA GLY A 99 17.31 8.26 -6.71
C GLY A 99 17.15 8.06 -5.20
N ASN A 100 18.27 8.17 -4.48
CA ASN A 100 18.34 7.84 -3.04
C ASN A 100 17.49 8.78 -2.15
N LYS A 101 17.29 10.03 -2.57
CA LYS A 101 16.45 10.99 -1.82
C LYS A 101 15.00 10.53 -1.72
N ALA A 102 14.47 9.92 -2.78
CA ALA A 102 13.11 9.38 -2.79
C ALA A 102 12.98 8.18 -1.83
N VAL A 103 13.98 7.31 -1.79
CA VAL A 103 14.02 6.18 -0.84
C VAL A 103 14.09 6.68 0.61
N PHE A 104 14.90 7.70 0.88
CA PHE A 104 14.94 8.34 2.19
C PHE A 104 13.58 8.92 2.58
N ALA A 105 12.92 9.63 1.66
CA ALA A 105 11.58 10.17 1.89
C ALA A 105 10.54 9.06 2.16
N LEU A 106 10.63 7.91 1.49
CA LEU A 106 9.77 6.75 1.78
C LEU A 106 10.00 6.21 3.19
N TYR A 107 11.25 6.04 3.61
CA TYR A 107 11.55 5.59 4.98
C TYR A 107 11.08 6.58 6.03
N LEU A 108 11.27 7.89 5.80
CA LEU A 108 10.76 8.93 6.67
C LEU A 108 9.24 8.86 6.78
N PHE A 109 8.55 8.71 5.65
CA PHE A 109 7.09 8.59 5.61
C PHE A 109 6.57 7.35 6.35
N ASP A 110 7.19 6.19 6.15
CA ASP A 110 6.83 4.96 6.84
C ASP A 110 7.05 5.09 8.35
N PHE A 111 8.16 5.71 8.77
CA PHE A 111 8.44 6.00 10.18
C PHE A 111 7.39 6.93 10.79
N LEU A 112 7.09 8.04 10.13
CA LEU A 112 6.10 9.02 10.62
C LEU A 112 4.71 8.39 10.75
N LYS A 113 4.30 7.55 9.80
CA LYS A 113 3.05 6.79 9.89
C LYS A 113 2.99 5.90 11.13
N ILE A 114 4.05 5.13 11.39
CA ILE A 114 4.11 4.25 12.57
C ILE A 114 4.09 5.10 13.85
N ALA A 115 4.84 6.19 13.90
CA ALA A 115 4.86 7.11 15.03
C ALA A 115 3.47 7.70 15.32
N ILE A 116 2.73 8.11 14.28
CA ILE A 116 1.36 8.61 14.41
C ILE A 116 0.41 7.52 14.93
N ILE A 117 0.51 6.30 14.42
CA ILE A 117 -0.31 5.17 14.89
C ILE A 117 -0.04 4.89 16.37
N ILE A 118 1.24 4.85 16.78
CA ILE A 118 1.63 4.67 18.19
C ILE A 118 1.08 5.81 19.04
N LEU A 119 1.19 7.06 18.59
CA LEU A 119 0.68 8.22 19.31
C LEU A 119 -0.84 8.14 19.51
N ILE A 120 -1.60 7.80 18.47
CA ILE A 120 -3.06 7.62 18.54
C ILE A 120 -3.40 6.52 19.56
N PHE A 121 -2.66 5.41 19.54
CA PHE A 121 -2.86 4.29 20.46
C PHE A 121 -2.56 4.69 21.91
N MET A 122 -1.48 5.44 22.16
CA MET A 122 -1.15 5.97 23.48
C MET A 122 -2.23 6.92 24.01
N ILE A 123 -2.74 7.82 23.16
CA ILE A 123 -3.83 8.73 23.52
C ILE A 123 -5.09 7.93 23.86
N LEU A 124 -5.42 6.92 23.06
CA LEU A 124 -6.58 6.06 23.32
C LEU A 124 -6.47 5.33 24.67
N ILE A 125 -5.30 4.76 24.98
CA ILE A 125 -5.04 4.12 26.28
C ILE A 125 -5.21 5.12 27.42
N TYR A 126 -4.62 6.31 27.29
CA TYR A 126 -4.73 7.36 28.30
C TYR A 126 -6.19 7.78 28.55
N LEU A 127 -6.98 7.96 27.48
CA LEU A 127 -8.41 8.30 27.59
C LEU A 127 -9.21 7.19 28.26
N ILE A 128 -8.96 5.92 27.92
CA ILE A 128 -9.61 4.76 28.55
C ILE A 128 -9.29 4.72 30.05
N GLN A 129 -8.02 4.87 30.43
CA GLN A 129 -7.60 4.92 31.83
C GLN A 129 -8.27 6.07 32.58
N LYS A 130 -8.34 7.26 31.98
CA LYS A 130 -8.98 8.43 32.58
C LYS A 130 -10.48 8.22 32.80
N ILE A 131 -11.19 7.63 31.86
CA ILE A 131 -12.62 7.31 31.99
C ILE A 131 -12.84 6.29 33.10
N LEU A 132 -12.02 5.23 33.18
CA LEU A 132 -12.11 4.22 34.24
C LEU A 132 -11.86 4.80 35.64
N LEU A 133 -10.89 5.71 35.77
CA LEU A 133 -10.62 6.41 37.02
C LEU A 133 -11.78 7.31 37.47
N LEU A 134 -12.40 8.05 36.54
CA LEU A 134 -13.58 8.88 36.81
C LEU A 134 -14.82 8.04 37.17
N GLY A 135 -15.02 6.90 36.52
CA GLY A 135 -16.10 5.97 36.85
C GLY A 135 -15.96 5.34 38.24
N ASN A 136 -14.71 5.07 38.65
CA ASN A 136 -14.43 4.57 40.00
C ASN A 136 -14.60 5.66 41.07
N SER A 137 -14.16 6.89 40.83
CA SER A 137 -14.29 7.98 41.81
C SER A 137 -15.76 8.31 42.15
N GLN A 138 -16.66 8.27 41.17
CA GLN A 138 -18.10 8.44 41.43
C GLN A 138 -18.71 7.29 42.24
N LYS A 139 -18.27 6.04 42.02
CA LYS A 139 -18.70 4.88 42.84
C LYS A 139 -18.31 5.00 44.31
N TYR A 140 -17.12 5.53 44.61
CA TYR A 140 -16.69 5.75 46.00
C TYR A 140 -17.42 6.93 46.66
N SER A 141 -17.71 8.00 45.91
CA SER A 141 -18.50 9.15 46.38
C SER A 141 -19.93 8.77 46.78
N LEU A 142 -20.62 7.94 45.98
CA LEU A 142 -21.97 7.45 46.27
C LEU A 142 -22.01 6.49 47.48
N LYS A 143 -20.97 5.69 47.70
CA LYS A 143 -20.87 4.81 48.89
C LYS A 143 -20.68 5.59 50.18
N LEU A 144 -19.90 6.66 50.16
CA LEU A 144 -19.71 7.51 51.35
C LEU A 144 -20.99 8.24 51.72
N THR A 145 -21.78 8.72 50.75
CA THR A 145 -23.06 9.38 51.05
C THR A 145 -24.06 8.45 51.74
N HIS A 146 -24.04 7.14 51.46
CA HIS A 146 -24.90 6.15 52.13
C HIS A 146 -24.38 5.67 53.50
N LEU A 147 -23.14 5.98 53.90
CA LEU A 147 -22.62 5.64 55.23
C LEU A 147 -22.82 6.75 56.28
N TYR A 148 -23.23 7.94 55.87
CA TYR A 148 -23.45 9.11 56.74
C TYR A 148 -24.93 9.49 56.93
N PHE A 149 -25.86 8.65 56.48
CA PHE A 149 -27.31 8.70 56.79
C PHE A 149 -27.76 7.37 57.37
#